data_AF-A0A951WG69-F1
#
_entry.id   AF-A0A951WG69-F1
#
_cell.length_a   1.000
_cell.length_b   1.000
_cell.length_c   1.000
_cell.angle_alpha   90.00
_cell.angle_beta   90.00
_cell.angle_gamma   90.00
#
_symmetry.space_group_name_H-M   'P 1'
#
loop_
_entity.id
_entity.type
_entity.pdbx_description
1 polymer ?
#
loop_
_entity_poly.entity_id
_entity_poly.type
_entity_poly.pdbx_seq_one_letter_code
_entity_poly.pdbx_strand_id
1 'polypeptide(L)'
;MLSDGTDDGILPEISLENDKIIIFIGNRIVAIQNLEDYQGWENYFEQIKLVIEKVSNLAGEIKIENISLRYLSRFDSPNSVKEYLRIGKIFEPLSDDPKKVNLEYTFSENEITRRINIIQNGRIRKGSEILEGFLFGIDISKNENFPLSDAQVCLEFIDQLHSIERDLFRSLLTENFKNQLFPNPAVE
;
A
#
# COMPACT_ATOMS: atom_id res chain seq x y z
N MET A 1 -0.89 -5.30 -12.80
CA MET A 1 -0.48 -3.91 -13.09
C MET A 1 -1.70 -3.10 -13.51
N LEU A 2 -2.12 -2.16 -12.66
CA LEU A 2 -2.97 -1.05 -13.08
C LEU A 2 -2.01 0.09 -13.42
N SER A 3 -1.80 0.35 -14.71
CA SER A 3 -1.14 1.57 -15.17
C SER A 3 -2.22 2.61 -15.40
N ASP A 4 -2.49 3.45 -14.40
CA ASP A 4 -3.15 4.72 -14.60
C ASP A 4 -2.12 5.69 -15.18
N GLY A 5 -2.15 5.82 -16.50
CA GLY A 5 -1.20 6.63 -17.25
C GLY A 5 -1.27 8.10 -16.86
N THR A 6 -0.43 8.50 -15.92
CA THR A 6 0.14 9.85 -15.76
C THR A 6 1.45 9.86 -14.95
N ASP A 7 2.08 8.71 -14.67
CA ASP A 7 3.40 8.71 -14.04
C ASP A 7 4.45 8.68 -15.16
N ASP A 8 5.31 9.71 -15.23
CA ASP A 8 6.44 9.80 -16.16
C ASP A 8 7.37 8.62 -15.87
N GLY A 9 7.08 7.50 -16.52
CA GLY A 9 7.55 6.18 -16.14
C GLY A 9 9.05 6.14 -15.95
N ILE A 10 9.49 6.16 -14.70
CA ILE A 10 10.84 5.74 -14.33
C ILE A 10 10.87 4.24 -14.63
N LEU A 11 11.37 3.90 -15.81
CA LEU A 11 11.63 2.51 -16.13
C LEU A 11 12.71 2.03 -15.15
N PRO A 12 12.45 0.92 -14.43
CA PRO A 12 13.46 0.37 -13.53
C PRO A 12 14.66 -0.06 -14.36
N GLU A 13 15.86 0.28 -13.91
CA GLU A 13 17.10 -0.15 -14.56
C GLU A 13 17.33 -1.64 -14.35
N ILE A 14 16.94 -2.12 -13.18
CA ILE A 14 17.04 -3.51 -12.77
C ILE A 14 15.70 -3.94 -12.20
N SER A 15 15.23 -5.11 -12.65
CA SER A 15 14.10 -5.81 -12.05
C SER A 15 14.57 -7.19 -11.60
N LEU A 16 14.34 -7.51 -10.33
CA LEU A 16 14.61 -8.80 -9.74
C LEU A 16 13.28 -9.41 -9.33
N GLU A 17 12.99 -10.62 -9.75
CA GLU A 17 11.71 -11.28 -9.52
C GLU A 17 11.93 -12.69 -8.98
N ASN A 18 11.08 -13.10 -8.05
CA ASN A 18 10.85 -14.50 -7.72
C ASN A 18 9.34 -14.75 -7.66
N ASP A 19 8.95 -15.96 -7.26
CA ASP A 19 7.57 -16.41 -7.22
C ASP A 19 6.66 -15.51 -6.36
N LYS A 20 7.23 -14.80 -5.37
CA LYS A 20 6.51 -14.06 -4.33
C LYS A 20 6.58 -12.55 -4.48
N ILE A 21 7.73 -12.02 -4.90
CA ILE A 21 7.97 -10.58 -4.94
C ILE A 21 8.70 -10.16 -6.21
N ILE A 22 8.45 -8.92 -6.60
CA ILE A 22 9.24 -8.20 -7.59
C ILE A 22 9.88 -6.98 -6.93
N ILE A 23 11.16 -6.81 -7.20
CA ILE A 23 11.97 -5.69 -6.73
C ILE A 23 12.37 -4.89 -7.96
N PHE A 24 12.01 -3.62 -7.96
CA PHE A 24 12.41 -2.65 -8.98
C PHE A 24 13.47 -1.74 -8.39
N ILE A 25 14.63 -1.65 -9.05
CA ILE A 25 15.70 -0.72 -8.71
C ILE A 25 15.89 0.18 -9.93
N GLY A 26 15.55 1.45 -9.77
CA GLY A 26 15.87 2.52 -10.72
C GLY A 26 16.84 3.51 -10.11
N ASN A 27 17.25 4.50 -10.91
CA ASN A 27 18.18 5.55 -10.48
C ASN A 27 17.76 6.32 -9.22
N ARG A 28 16.47 6.33 -8.89
CA ARG A 28 15.91 7.10 -7.76
C ARG A 28 14.86 6.34 -6.95
N ILE A 29 14.66 5.05 -7.22
CA ILE A 29 13.58 4.29 -6.61
C ILE A 29 14.01 2.85 -6.36
N VAL A 30 13.72 2.36 -5.15
CA VAL A 30 13.67 0.94 -4.85
C VAL A 30 12.24 0.63 -4.47
N ALA A 31 11.54 -0.16 -5.28
CA ALA A 31 10.17 -0.58 -5.01
C ALA A 31 10.14 -2.09 -4.82
N ILE A 32 9.46 -2.55 -3.77
CA ILE A 32 9.25 -3.96 -3.47
C ILE A 32 7.75 -4.21 -3.53
N GLN A 33 7.33 -5.12 -4.38
CA GLN A 33 5.93 -5.45 -4.61
C GLN A 33 5.71 -6.94 -4.41
N ASN A 34 4.66 -7.30 -3.67
CA ASN A 34 4.17 -8.66 -3.58
C ASN A 34 3.39 -9.04 -4.86
N LEU A 35 3.71 -10.21 -5.42
CA LEU A 35 3.07 -10.79 -6.62
C LEU A 35 1.94 -11.77 -6.27
N GLU A 36 2.00 -12.36 -5.08
CA GLU A 36 1.03 -13.35 -4.60
C GLU A 36 0.07 -12.74 -3.55
N ASP A 37 -0.78 -13.59 -2.99
CA ASP A 37 -1.64 -13.22 -1.88
C ASP A 37 -0.78 -12.84 -0.66
N TYR A 38 -1.25 -11.84 0.09
CA TYR A 38 -0.50 -11.29 1.22
C TYR A 38 -0.24 -12.35 2.30
N GLN A 39 1.04 -12.65 2.55
CA GLN A 39 1.49 -13.69 3.49
C GLN A 39 1.67 -13.18 4.93
N GLY A 40 1.13 -12.01 5.25
CA GLY A 40 1.33 -11.34 6.54
C GLY A 40 2.59 -10.47 6.59
N TRP A 41 2.59 -9.51 7.53
CA TRP A 41 3.64 -8.48 7.62
C TRP A 41 4.99 -9.06 7.94
N GLU A 42 5.09 -9.95 8.93
CA GLU A 42 6.36 -10.53 9.37
C GLU A 42 7.12 -11.20 8.22
N ASN A 43 6.42 -12.04 7.44
CA ASN A 43 7.01 -12.73 6.29
C ASN A 43 7.43 -11.77 5.17
N TYR A 44 6.68 -10.68 4.97
CA TYR A 44 6.98 -9.69 3.94
C TYR A 44 8.11 -8.76 4.38
N PHE A 45 8.13 -8.34 5.64
CA PHE A 45 9.12 -7.46 6.23
C PHE A 45 10.51 -8.10 6.25
N GLU A 46 10.63 -9.41 6.51
CA GLU A 46 11.91 -10.11 6.40
C GLU A 46 12.48 -10.05 4.96
N GLN A 47 11.62 -10.07 3.94
CA GLN A 47 12.08 -9.90 2.55
C GLN A 47 12.53 -8.47 2.28
N ILE A 48 11.79 -7.47 2.78
CA ILE A 48 12.18 -6.06 2.70
C ILE A 48 13.54 -5.85 3.37
N LYS A 49 13.72 -6.39 4.58
CA LYS A 49 14.98 -6.35 5.33
C LYS A 49 16.16 -6.88 4.54
N LEU A 50 16.02 -8.09 3.97
CA LEU A 50 17.07 -8.68 3.14
C LEU A 50 17.45 -7.80 1.94
N VAL A 51 16.48 -7.12 1.32
CA VAL A 51 16.74 -6.21 0.19
C VAL A 51 17.44 -4.95 0.66
N ILE A 52 16.91 -4.26 1.66
CA ILE A 52 17.47 -3.01 2.17
C ILE A 52 18.89 -3.20 2.69
N GLU A 53 19.16 -4.28 3.45
CA GLU A 53 20.51 -4.60 3.92
C GLU A 53 21.48 -4.87 2.75
N LYS A 54 21.05 -5.60 1.72
CA LYS A 54 21.90 -5.86 0.54
C LYS A 54 22.18 -4.61 -0.26
N VAL A 55 21.17 -3.79 -0.51
CA VAL A 55 21.32 -2.54 -1.26
C VAL A 55 22.19 -1.57 -0.45
N SER A 56 21.96 -1.44 0.86
CA SER A 56 22.78 -0.62 1.77
C SER A 56 24.27 -0.95 1.70
N ASN A 57 24.61 -2.24 1.71
CA ASN A 57 26.00 -2.70 1.61
C ASN A 57 26.68 -2.41 0.26
N LEU A 58 25.90 -2.22 -0.81
CA LEU A 58 26.40 -1.99 -2.17
C LEU A 58 26.40 -0.51 -2.56
N ALA A 59 25.45 0.26 -2.02
CA ALA A 59 25.11 1.61 -2.46
C ALA A 59 26.13 2.69 -2.05
N GLY A 60 26.94 2.47 -1.01
CA GLY A 60 27.76 3.53 -0.41
C GLY A 60 26.90 4.61 0.27
N GLU A 61 27.34 5.87 0.26
CA GLU A 61 26.62 6.99 0.89
C GLU A 61 25.46 7.50 0.01
N ILE A 62 24.37 6.73 -0.06
CA ILE A 62 23.12 7.16 -0.71
C ILE A 62 22.14 7.67 0.34
N LYS A 63 21.39 8.72 -0.03
CA LYS A 63 20.24 9.20 0.73
C LYS A 63 18.96 8.79 0.01
N ILE A 64 18.04 8.17 0.74
CA ILE A 64 16.68 7.91 0.28
C ILE A 64 15.90 9.20 0.55
N GLU A 65 15.25 9.77 -0.46
CA GLU A 65 14.45 11.00 -0.32
C GLU A 65 13.00 10.71 0.10
N ASN A 66 12.50 9.51 -0.20
CA ASN A 66 11.14 9.09 0.08
C ASN A 66 11.09 7.61 0.43
N ILE A 67 10.37 7.27 1.50
CA ILE A 67 9.93 5.90 1.78
C ILE A 67 8.41 5.90 1.74
N SER A 68 7.84 4.99 0.96
CA SER A 68 6.40 4.80 0.82
C SER A 68 6.01 3.33 1.00
N LEU A 69 4.81 3.12 1.51
CA LEU A 69 4.18 1.82 1.72
C LEU A 69 2.75 1.88 1.22
N ARG A 70 2.44 1.03 0.23
CA ARG A 70 1.14 1.02 -0.44
C ARG A 70 0.47 -0.35 -0.31
N TYR A 71 -0.72 -0.36 0.27
CA TYR A 71 -1.63 -1.49 0.29
C TYR A 71 -2.77 -1.27 -0.70
N LEU A 72 -3.13 -2.32 -1.44
CA LEU A 72 -4.29 -2.32 -2.32
C LEU A 72 -5.13 -3.56 -2.02
N SER A 73 -6.27 -3.33 -1.38
CA SER A 73 -7.22 -4.37 -1.02
C SER A 73 -8.36 -4.42 -2.02
N ARG A 74 -8.79 -5.64 -2.35
CA ARG A 74 -9.99 -5.91 -3.15
C ARG A 74 -11.01 -6.59 -2.26
N PHE A 75 -12.25 -6.10 -2.31
CA PHE A 75 -13.38 -6.74 -1.66
C PHE A 75 -14.45 -7.03 -2.71
N ASP A 76 -15.11 -8.18 -2.58
CA ASP A 76 -16.22 -8.53 -3.45
C ASP A 76 -17.34 -7.49 -3.28
N SER A 77 -17.97 -7.08 -4.39
CA SER A 77 -18.80 -5.88 -4.42
C SER A 77 -20.05 -6.03 -3.53
N PRO A 78 -20.20 -5.23 -2.47
CA PRO A 78 -21.48 -5.07 -1.77
C PRO A 78 -22.35 -4.12 -2.60
N ASN A 79 -23.59 -3.94 -2.16
CA ASN A 79 -24.46 -2.92 -2.74
C ASN A 79 -23.96 -1.50 -2.43
N SER A 80 -23.12 -1.31 -1.39
CA SER A 80 -22.56 0.00 -1.01
C SER A 80 -21.23 -0.08 -0.25
N VAL A 81 -20.29 0.82 -0.55
CA VAL A 81 -19.02 0.99 0.20
C VAL A 81 -19.25 1.32 1.68
N LYS A 82 -20.40 1.96 2.01
CA LYS A 82 -20.79 2.33 3.37
C LYS A 82 -20.98 1.10 4.29
N GLU A 83 -21.16 -0.09 3.72
CA GLU A 83 -21.23 -1.34 4.48
C GLU A 83 -19.86 -1.72 5.08
N TYR A 84 -18.78 -1.36 4.39
CA TYR A 84 -17.41 -1.70 4.78
C TYR A 84 -16.67 -0.57 5.47
N LEU A 85 -16.88 0.67 5.02
CA LEU A 85 -16.12 1.83 5.48
C LEU A 85 -16.96 2.85 6.24
N ARG A 86 -16.38 3.36 7.32
CA ARG A 86 -16.79 4.55 8.07
C ARG A 86 -16.47 5.80 7.26
N ILE A 87 -17.26 5.99 6.22
CA ILE A 87 -17.32 7.18 5.39
C ILE A 87 -17.96 8.29 6.24
N GLY A 88 -17.12 9.06 6.96
CA GLY A 88 -17.58 10.27 7.65
C GLY A 88 -18.11 11.31 6.66
N LYS A 89 -18.56 12.48 7.16
CA LYS A 89 -19.10 13.57 6.30
C LYS A 89 -18.19 13.98 5.14
N ILE A 90 -16.88 13.78 5.30
CA ILE A 90 -15.84 14.07 4.30
C ILE A 90 -16.01 13.21 3.02
N PHE A 91 -16.65 12.04 3.13
CA PHE A 91 -16.86 11.09 2.03
C PHE A 91 -18.34 11.04 1.57
N GLU A 92 -19.18 12.01 1.94
CA GLU A 92 -20.60 12.10 1.54
C GLU A 92 -20.89 12.17 0.03
N PRO A 93 -19.99 12.60 -0.90
CA PRO A 93 -20.32 12.57 -2.34
C PRO A 93 -20.35 11.15 -2.95
N LEU A 94 -20.19 10.08 -2.17
CA LEU A 94 -20.50 8.72 -2.62
C LEU A 94 -22.00 8.62 -2.91
N SER A 95 -22.38 8.92 -4.14
CA SER A 95 -23.74 8.70 -4.62
C SER A 95 -24.06 7.22 -4.52
N ASP A 96 -25.29 6.89 -4.17
CA ASP A 96 -25.78 5.51 -4.29
C ASP A 96 -25.94 5.07 -5.77
N ASP A 97 -25.55 5.92 -6.74
CA ASP A 97 -25.43 5.57 -8.16
C ASP A 97 -24.20 4.64 -8.36
N PRO A 98 -24.38 3.41 -8.87
CA PRO A 98 -23.31 2.43 -9.07
C PRO A 98 -22.28 2.79 -10.15
N LYS A 99 -22.36 3.98 -10.77
CA LYS A 99 -21.32 4.45 -11.69
C LYS A 99 -19.98 4.55 -10.96
N LYS A 100 -18.90 4.22 -11.68
CA LYS A 100 -17.52 4.18 -11.17
C LYS A 100 -17.20 5.43 -10.33
N VAL A 101 -17.20 5.27 -9.01
CA VAL A 101 -16.75 6.31 -8.10
C VAL A 101 -15.27 6.08 -7.83
N ASN A 102 -14.45 7.09 -8.10
CA ASN A 102 -13.05 7.15 -7.70
C ASN A 102 -12.90 8.29 -6.70
N LEU A 103 -12.74 7.98 -5.41
CA LEU A 103 -12.42 8.98 -4.41
C LEU A 103 -10.94 8.90 -4.07
N GLU A 104 -10.31 10.05 -4.01
CA GLU A 104 -8.97 10.21 -3.47
C GLU A 104 -9.00 11.21 -2.32
N TYR A 105 -8.40 10.84 -1.20
CA TYR A 105 -8.22 11.73 -0.06
C TYR A 105 -6.75 11.73 0.34
N THR A 106 -6.12 12.90 0.34
CA THR A 106 -4.74 13.08 0.75
C THR A 106 -4.67 14.02 1.94
N PHE A 107 -3.96 13.61 2.99
CA PHE A 107 -3.72 14.42 4.19
C PHE A 107 -2.34 14.14 4.75
N SER A 108 -1.78 15.12 5.46
CA SER A 108 -0.45 15.03 6.05
C SER A 108 -0.50 15.37 7.53
N GLU A 109 0.18 14.57 8.34
CA GLU A 109 0.35 14.79 9.77
C GLU A 109 1.75 14.32 10.16
N ASN A 110 2.51 15.15 10.88
CA ASN A 110 3.88 14.89 11.29
C ASN A 110 4.78 14.49 10.10
N GLU A 111 4.67 15.23 8.98
CA GLU A 111 5.41 15.00 7.72
C GLU A 111 5.09 13.68 7.01
N ILE A 112 4.18 12.87 7.54
CA ILE A 112 3.71 11.64 6.92
C ILE A 112 2.48 11.97 6.08
N THR A 113 2.60 11.75 4.77
CA THR A 113 1.51 11.86 3.81
C THR A 113 0.76 10.54 3.72
N ARG A 114 -0.57 10.62 3.82
CA ARG A 114 -1.49 9.49 3.69
C ARG A 114 -2.41 9.78 2.52
N ARG A 115 -2.50 8.86 1.59
CA ARG A 115 -3.43 8.89 0.47
C ARG A 115 -4.34 7.67 0.54
N ILE A 116 -5.64 7.90 0.57
CA ILE A 116 -6.65 6.86 0.49
C ILE A 116 -7.28 6.95 -0.89
N ASN A 117 -7.32 5.83 -1.60
CA ASN A 117 -7.98 5.71 -2.90
C ASN A 117 -9.09 4.67 -2.82
N ILE A 118 -10.29 5.04 -3.27
CA ILE A 118 -11.48 4.21 -3.18
C ILE A 118 -12.10 4.12 -4.58
N ILE A 119 -12.11 2.92 -5.16
CA ILE A 119 -12.68 2.68 -6.49
C ILE A 119 -13.84 1.69 -6.37
N GLN A 120 -15.06 2.17 -6.59
CA GLN A 120 -16.23 1.32 -6.73
C GLN A 120 -16.28 0.72 -8.14
N ASN A 121 -16.57 -0.59 -8.22
CA ASN A 121 -16.56 -1.35 -9.48
C ASN A 121 -15.20 -1.28 -10.21
N GLY A 122 -14.11 -1.28 -9.43
CA GLY A 122 -12.77 -1.37 -9.95
C GLY A 122 -12.47 -2.75 -10.51
N ARG A 123 -11.55 -2.83 -11.46
CA ARG A 123 -11.13 -4.06 -12.13
C ARG A 123 -9.65 -4.26 -11.89
N ILE A 124 -9.23 -5.42 -11.38
CA ILE A 124 -7.83 -5.81 -11.26
C ILE A 124 -7.59 -7.01 -12.16
N ARG A 125 -6.46 -7.02 -12.88
CA ARG A 125 -6.01 -8.20 -13.62
C ARG A 125 -5.04 -9.01 -12.76
N LYS A 126 -5.37 -10.28 -12.50
CA LYS A 126 -4.50 -11.28 -11.85
C LYS A 126 -4.27 -12.41 -12.86
N GLY A 127 -3.10 -12.42 -13.50
CA GLY A 127 -2.85 -13.31 -14.64
C GLY A 127 -3.79 -13.03 -15.82
N SER A 128 -4.53 -14.05 -16.27
CA SER A 128 -5.55 -13.94 -17.32
C SER A 128 -6.93 -13.50 -16.80
N GLU A 129 -7.14 -13.49 -15.48
CA GLU A 129 -8.44 -13.19 -14.88
C GLU A 129 -8.62 -11.69 -14.65
N ILE A 130 -9.85 -11.21 -14.88
CA ILE A 130 -10.28 -9.87 -14.48
C ILE A 130 -11.18 -10.03 -13.27
N LEU A 131 -10.70 -9.54 -12.13
CA LEU A 131 -11.45 -9.48 -10.89
C LEU A 131 -12.11 -8.12 -10.77
N GLU A 132 -13.43 -8.11 -10.67
CA GLU A 132 -14.19 -6.89 -10.37
C GLU A 132 -14.45 -6.79 -8.87
N GLY A 133 -14.60 -5.57 -8.36
CA GLY A 133 -15.00 -5.36 -6.99
C GLY A 133 -14.77 -3.95 -6.49
N PHE A 134 -14.86 -3.83 -5.17
CA PHE A 134 -14.49 -2.65 -4.43
C PHE A 134 -12.97 -2.64 -4.21
N LEU A 135 -12.28 -1.62 -4.74
CA LEU A 135 -10.84 -1.45 -4.51
C LEU A 135 -10.60 -0.37 -3.49
N PHE A 136 -9.73 -0.68 -2.53
CA PHE A 136 -9.37 0.20 -1.44
C PHE A 136 -7.85 0.25 -1.32
N GLY A 137 -7.28 1.38 -1.70
CA GLY A 137 -5.86 1.65 -1.60
C GLY A 137 -5.54 2.57 -0.44
N ILE A 138 -4.50 2.24 0.33
CA ILE A 138 -3.85 3.17 1.26
C ILE A 138 -2.39 3.27 0.84
N ASP A 139 -1.90 4.49 0.68
CA ASP A 139 -0.51 4.81 0.43
C ASP A 139 -0.04 5.76 1.54
N ILE A 140 1.00 5.35 2.26
CA ILE A 140 1.61 6.14 3.32
C ILE A 140 3.06 6.38 2.95
N SER A 141 3.48 7.64 2.99
CA SER A 141 4.84 8.01 2.65
C SER A 141 5.38 9.13 3.54
N LYS A 142 6.70 9.22 3.61
CA LYS A 142 7.40 10.37 4.18
C LYS A 142 8.55 10.77 3.28
N ASN A 143 8.66 12.07 3.05
CA ASN A 143 9.80 12.66 2.37
C ASN A 143 10.80 13.13 3.42
N GLU A 144 11.93 12.45 3.52
CA GLU A 144 13.02 12.75 4.44
C GLU A 144 14.32 12.17 3.87
N ASN A 145 15.46 12.72 4.26
CA ASN A 145 16.77 12.26 3.77
C ASN A 145 17.29 11.10 4.63
N PHE A 146 16.75 9.89 4.45
CA PHE A 146 17.20 8.72 5.19
C PHE A 146 18.56 8.25 4.67
N PRO A 147 19.58 8.06 5.53
CA PRO A 147 20.85 7.50 5.11
C PRO A 147 20.68 6.01 4.80
N LEU A 148 20.79 5.61 3.52
CA LEU A 148 20.69 4.20 3.13
C LEU A 148 21.84 3.37 3.71
N SER A 149 22.98 4.00 4.02
CA SER A 149 24.09 3.38 4.74
C SER A 149 23.72 2.93 6.17
N ASP A 150 22.60 3.42 6.72
CA ASP A 150 22.00 2.95 7.95
C ASP A 150 20.69 2.20 7.62
N ALA A 151 20.85 0.93 7.25
CA ALA A 151 19.72 0.07 6.92
C ALA A 151 18.71 -0.04 8.08
N GLN A 152 19.18 -0.01 9.33
CA GLN A 152 18.33 -0.17 10.51
C GLN A 152 17.35 1.00 10.65
N VAL A 153 17.82 2.23 10.47
CA VAL A 153 16.96 3.43 10.47
C VAL A 153 15.88 3.34 9.39
N CYS A 154 16.24 2.89 8.18
CA CYS A 154 15.27 2.72 7.10
C CYS A 154 14.21 1.66 7.43
N LEU A 155 14.62 0.54 8.03
CA LEU A 155 13.74 -0.56 8.39
C LEU A 155 12.78 -0.22 9.52
N GLU A 156 13.26 0.46 10.56
CA GLU A 156 12.42 0.98 11.64
C GLU A 156 11.36 1.94 11.09
N PHE A 157 11.74 2.78 10.14
CA PHE A 157 10.81 3.70 9.51
C PHE A 157 9.74 2.97 8.66
N ILE A 158 10.13 1.95 7.89
CA ILE A 158 9.18 1.13 7.12
C ILE A 158 8.17 0.44 8.05
N ASP A 159 8.63 -0.11 9.19
CA ASP A 159 7.74 -0.75 10.18
C ASP A 159 6.81 0.28 10.87
N GLN A 160 7.30 1.50 11.12
CA GLN A 160 6.48 2.61 11.56
C GLN A 160 5.38 2.94 10.55
N LEU A 161 5.70 3.03 9.25
CA LEU A 161 4.71 3.28 8.20
C LEU A 161 3.64 2.19 8.15
N HIS A 162 4.04 0.91 8.30
CA HIS A 162 3.09 -0.20 8.37
C HIS A 162 2.15 -0.09 9.58
N SER A 163 2.68 0.24 10.76
CA SER A 163 1.84 0.43 11.94
C SER A 163 0.80 1.53 11.72
N ILE A 164 1.20 2.66 11.12
CA ILE A 164 0.29 3.77 10.78
C ILE A 164 -0.75 3.33 9.75
N GLU A 165 -0.35 2.56 8.74
CA GLU A 165 -1.22 2.04 7.69
C GLU A 165 -2.28 1.12 8.28
N ARG A 166 -1.86 0.15 9.07
CA ARG A 166 -2.75 -0.81 9.73
C ARG A 166 -3.77 -0.10 10.61
N ASP A 167 -3.33 0.86 11.41
CA ASP A 167 -4.19 1.60 12.33
C ASP A 167 -5.18 2.48 11.55
N LEU A 168 -4.72 3.13 10.47
CA LEU A 168 -5.59 3.88 9.55
C LEU A 168 -6.62 2.96 8.89
N PHE A 169 -6.20 1.86 8.29
CA PHE A 169 -7.06 0.85 7.68
C PHE A 169 -8.16 0.44 8.66
N ARG A 170 -7.80 0.02 9.88
CA ARG A 170 -8.75 -0.38 10.92
C ARG A 170 -9.68 0.75 11.34
N SER A 171 -9.19 1.97 11.46
CA SER A 171 -10.03 3.12 11.84
C SER A 171 -11.14 3.39 10.83
N LEU A 172 -10.90 3.05 9.56
CA LEU A 172 -11.81 3.27 8.45
C LEU A 172 -12.85 2.17 8.30
N LEU A 173 -12.69 0.98 8.91
CA LEU A 173 -13.66 -0.10 8.79
C LEU A 173 -14.88 0.07 9.71
N THR A 174 -16.06 -0.35 9.25
CA THR A 174 -17.23 -0.52 10.13
C THR A 174 -17.00 -1.67 11.11
N GLU A 175 -17.65 -1.66 12.29
CA GLU A 175 -17.50 -2.77 13.26
C GLU A 175 -17.99 -4.11 12.70
N ASN A 176 -19.07 -4.07 11.91
CA ASN A 176 -19.58 -5.27 11.23
C ASN A 176 -18.51 -5.88 10.33
N PHE A 177 -17.83 -5.04 9.54
CA PHE A 177 -16.82 -5.53 8.61
C PHE A 177 -15.50 -5.93 9.30
N LYS A 178 -15.11 -5.24 10.38
CA LYS A 178 -14.00 -5.68 11.24
C LYS A 178 -14.21 -7.09 11.77
N ASN A 179 -15.41 -7.42 12.26
CA ASN A 179 -15.71 -8.74 12.79
C ASN A 179 -15.67 -9.84 11.71
N GLN A 180 -15.91 -9.49 10.45
CA GLN A 180 -15.78 -10.42 9.32
C GLN A 180 -14.31 -10.65 8.94
N LEU A 181 -13.50 -9.59 8.92
CA LEU A 181 -12.08 -9.67 8.58
C LEU A 181 -11.20 -10.22 9.71
N PHE A 182 -11.57 -9.93 10.96
CA PHE A 182 -10.81 -10.25 12.16
C PHE A 182 -11.69 -10.98 13.20
N PRO A 183 -12.14 -12.22 12.92
CA PRO A 183 -13.10 -12.92 13.77
C PRO A 183 -12.56 -13.28 15.17
N ASN A 184 -11.23 -13.26 15.36
CA ASN A 184 -10.57 -13.47 16.65
C ASN A 184 -9.60 -12.32 16.97
N PRO A 185 -10.06 -11.24 17.64
CA PRO A 185 -9.20 -10.08 17.95
C PRO A 185 -8.12 -10.37 19.01
N ALA A 186 -8.07 -11.58 19.57
CA ALA A 186 -7.15 -11.98 20.64
C ALA A 186 -5.92 -12.79 20.16
N VAL A 187 -5.76 -12.99 18.85
CA VAL A 187 -4.60 -13.67 18.26
C VAL A 187 -3.91 -12.66 17.34
N GLU A 188 -3.19 -11.72 17.94
CA GLU A 188 -2.20 -10.86 17.26
C GLU A 188 -0.97 -10.74 18.15
#